data_AF-A0A0M0JKA3-F1
#
_entry.id   AF-A0A0M0JKA3-F1
#
_cell.length_a   1.000
_cell.length_b   1.000
_cell.length_c   1.000
_cell.angle_alpha   90.00
_cell.angle_beta   90.00
_cell.angle_gamma   90.00
#
_symmetry.space_group_name_H-M   'P 1'
#
loop_
_entity.id
_entity.type
_entity.pdbx_description
1 polymer ?
#
loop_
_entity_poly.entity_id
_entity_poly.type
_entity_poly.pdbx_seq_one_letter_code
_entity_poly.pdbx_strand_id
1 'polypeptide(L)'
;MPPKRGLEAAEAEDATVQLRRHKSATEEAFAELVCPITFSLPVDPVTAEDGNVYERSAIEEWLKQQLKSPVTNLAMGTKLQPALRVKNMIRAMVTSGALTGDKVDAWKLKLEEEEEVAEMLRKAEAGDGGAMRRLGKWYKYGEKGLAKDLAKAFEWYEKSHEAGDASGTCCLGTCYLVGMGVPECQSRANTLLSEAAGRGSKLACCTLGRAYGDGLWGFPKDEKMARRYYSMVASAAIHDLTGDAKEEAATWLREHPAA
;
A
#
# COMPACT_ATOMS: atom_id res chain seq x y z
N MET A 1 -2.24 -48.80 49.78
CA MET A 1 -1.51 -47.92 48.84
C MET A 1 -1.80 -46.48 49.24
N PRO A 2 -0.79 -45.62 49.47
CA PRO A 2 -1.06 -44.21 49.74
C PRO A 2 -1.58 -43.52 48.46
N PRO A 3 -2.41 -42.47 48.60
CA PRO A 3 -3.11 -41.86 47.46
C PRO A 3 -2.16 -41.08 46.55
N LYS A 4 -2.30 -41.26 45.22
CA LYS A 4 -1.53 -40.60 44.14
C LYS A 4 -1.67 -39.06 44.07
N ARG A 5 -2.39 -38.45 45.01
CA ARG A 5 -2.81 -37.03 44.96
C ARG A 5 -1.66 -36.02 45.08
N GLY A 6 -0.51 -36.41 45.61
CA GLY A 6 0.66 -35.53 45.77
C GLY A 6 1.54 -35.39 44.52
N LEU A 7 1.53 -36.38 43.62
CA LEU A 7 2.36 -36.37 42.41
C LEU A 7 1.78 -35.44 41.33
N GLU A 8 0.47 -35.51 41.08
CA GLU A 8 -0.21 -34.63 40.11
C GLU A 8 -0.14 -33.15 40.51
N ALA A 9 -0.20 -32.84 41.82
CA ALA A 9 -0.06 -31.48 42.32
C ALA A 9 1.37 -30.95 42.16
N ALA A 10 2.39 -31.79 42.42
CA ALA A 10 3.79 -31.43 42.25
C ALA A 10 4.17 -31.28 40.75
N GLU A 11 3.62 -32.12 39.87
CA GLU A 11 3.80 -32.00 38.42
C GLU A 11 3.11 -30.75 37.84
N ALA A 12 1.93 -30.37 38.36
CA ALA A 12 1.25 -29.13 37.99
C ALA A 12 2.00 -27.88 38.52
N GLU A 13 2.56 -27.96 39.72
CA GLU A 13 3.37 -26.88 40.30
C GLU A 13 4.72 -26.74 39.56
N ASP A 14 5.39 -27.83 39.19
CA ASP A 14 6.59 -27.79 38.36
C ASP A 14 6.30 -27.27 36.95
N ALA A 15 5.18 -27.69 36.33
CA ALA A 15 4.76 -27.18 35.02
C ALA A 15 4.49 -25.66 35.06
N THR A 16 3.84 -25.15 36.12
CA THR A 16 3.58 -23.71 36.28
C THR A 16 4.85 -22.90 36.57
N VAL A 17 5.79 -23.45 37.36
CA VAL A 17 7.10 -22.84 37.61
C VAL A 17 7.95 -22.82 36.34
N GLN A 18 7.96 -23.91 35.56
CA GLN A 18 8.62 -23.95 34.26
C GLN A 18 8.00 -22.95 33.28
N LEU A 19 6.67 -22.84 33.23
CA LEU A 19 5.97 -21.86 32.40
C LEU A 19 6.32 -20.42 32.80
N ARG A 20 6.46 -20.14 34.10
CA ARG A 20 6.83 -18.82 34.63
C ARG A 20 8.28 -18.47 34.32
N ARG A 21 9.20 -19.42 34.44
CA ARG A 21 10.61 -19.25 34.03
C ARG A 21 10.73 -19.02 32.53
N HIS A 22 9.96 -19.76 31.73
CA HIS A 22 9.92 -19.58 30.28
C HIS A 22 9.36 -18.21 29.90
N LYS A 23 8.29 -17.75 30.56
CA LYS A 23 7.75 -16.38 30.40
C LYS A 23 8.77 -15.30 30.77
N SER A 24 9.45 -15.45 31.91
CA SER A 24 10.48 -14.52 32.36
C SER A 24 11.69 -14.45 31.42
N ALA A 25 12.15 -15.59 30.90
CA ALA A 25 13.24 -15.63 29.93
C ALA A 25 12.84 -15.01 28.58
N THR A 26 11.58 -15.20 28.16
CA THR A 26 11.06 -14.53 26.98
C THR A 26 10.95 -13.01 27.20
N GLU A 27 10.50 -12.57 28.38
CA GLU A 27 10.42 -11.14 28.76
C GLU A 27 11.78 -10.43 28.76
N GLU A 28 12.84 -11.05 29.29
CA GLU A 28 14.19 -10.50 29.23
C GLU A 28 14.74 -10.44 27.80
N ALA A 29 14.51 -11.49 26.99
CA ALA A 29 14.90 -11.49 25.58
C ALA A 29 14.14 -10.43 24.76
N PHE A 30 12.92 -10.05 25.18
CA PHE A 30 12.15 -8.98 24.53
C PHE A 30 12.69 -7.59 24.83
N ALA A 31 13.30 -7.37 26.01
CA ALA A 31 13.82 -6.05 26.41
C ALA A 31 14.90 -5.55 25.44
N GLU A 32 15.69 -6.46 24.85
CA GLU A 32 16.72 -6.12 23.86
C GLU A 32 16.15 -5.68 22.49
N LEU A 33 14.88 -5.98 22.22
CA LEU A 33 14.20 -5.64 20.96
C LEU A 33 13.39 -4.34 21.06
N VAL A 34 13.34 -3.74 22.25
CA VAL A 34 12.58 -2.53 22.52
C VAL A 34 13.31 -1.32 21.94
N CYS A 35 12.57 -0.50 21.20
CA CYS A 35 13.07 0.78 20.70
C CYS A 35 13.40 1.71 21.88
N PRO A 36 14.63 2.26 21.99
CA PRO A 36 15.02 3.12 23.11
C PRO A 36 14.24 4.44 23.21
N ILE A 37 13.62 4.90 22.12
CA ILE A 37 12.83 6.15 22.10
C ILE A 37 11.39 5.89 22.52
N THR A 38 10.76 4.84 21.96
CA THR A 38 9.32 4.60 22.13
C THR A 38 9.01 3.60 23.26
N PHE A 39 10.04 3.02 23.88
CA PHE A 39 9.94 2.00 24.92
C PHE A 39 8.96 0.86 24.56
N SER A 40 8.85 0.56 23.27
CA SER A 40 7.95 -0.44 22.70
C SER A 40 8.61 -1.18 21.55
N LEU A 41 8.04 -2.32 21.16
CA LEU A 41 8.49 -3.05 19.97
C LEU A 41 8.29 -2.17 18.72
N PRO A 42 9.35 -1.94 17.93
CA PRO A 42 9.25 -1.18 16.69
C PRO A 42 8.41 -1.95 15.66
N VAL A 43 7.53 -1.24 14.95
CA VAL A 43 6.74 -1.77 13.83
C VAL A 43 7.54 -1.64 12.52
N ASP A 44 8.33 -0.58 12.36
CA ASP A 44 9.30 -0.44 11.27
C ASP A 44 10.74 -0.31 11.82
N PRO A 45 11.37 -1.45 12.18
CA PRO A 45 12.68 -1.43 12.83
C PRO A 45 13.80 -1.03 11.86
N VAL A 46 14.59 -0.04 12.26
CA VAL A 46 15.76 0.46 11.53
C VAL A 46 16.97 0.53 12.44
N THR A 47 18.14 0.21 11.89
CA THR A 47 19.44 0.39 12.56
C THR A 47 20.02 1.74 12.17
N ALA A 48 20.35 2.56 13.17
CA ALA A 48 21.06 3.82 12.97
C ALA A 48 22.59 3.60 13.00
N GLU A 49 23.37 4.65 12.74
CA GLU A 49 24.84 4.56 12.67
C GLU A 49 25.49 4.22 14.01
N ASP A 50 24.80 4.43 15.13
CA ASP A 50 25.25 4.02 16.46
C ASP A 50 25.05 2.51 16.74
N GLY A 51 24.50 1.76 15.78
CA GLY A 51 24.28 0.32 15.88
C GLY A 51 23.00 -0.07 16.64
N ASN A 52 22.26 0.88 17.20
CA ASN A 52 21.01 0.60 17.90
C ASN A 52 19.83 0.49 16.93
N VAL A 53 18.79 -0.22 17.35
CA VAL A 53 17.56 -0.41 16.60
C VAL A 53 16.46 0.49 17.13
N TYR A 54 15.79 1.20 16.22
CA TYR A 54 14.74 2.16 16.53
C TYR A 54 13.50 1.90 15.68
N GLU A 55 12.37 2.43 16.14
CA GLU A 55 11.22 2.69 15.28
C GLU A 55 11.58 3.83 14.31
N ARG A 56 11.41 3.61 12.99
CA ARG A 56 11.82 4.57 11.95
C ARG A 56 11.28 5.97 12.21
N SER A 57 9.97 6.09 12.43
CA SER A 57 9.33 7.39 12.62
C SER A 57 9.87 8.15 13.83
N ALA A 58 10.19 7.42 14.90
CA ALA A 58 10.70 8.01 16.13
C ALA A 58 12.14 8.52 15.97
N ILE A 59 13.03 7.73 15.34
CA ILE A 59 14.43 8.16 15.14
C ILE A 59 14.55 9.26 14.09
N GLU A 60 13.72 9.24 13.04
CA GLU A 60 13.68 10.32 12.05
C GLU A 60 13.26 11.65 12.70
N GLU A 61 12.27 11.63 13.60
CA GLU A 61 11.85 12.83 14.33
C GLU A 61 12.91 13.31 15.32
N TRP A 62 13.58 12.40 16.02
CA TRP A 62 14.70 12.72 16.90
C TRP A 62 15.85 13.41 16.16
N LEU A 63 16.25 12.85 15.01
CA LEU A 63 17.38 13.36 14.22
C LEU A 63 17.13 14.73 13.58
N LYS A 64 15.86 15.10 13.35
CA LYS A 64 15.51 16.47 12.96
C LYS A 64 15.79 17.49 14.06
N GLN A 65 15.66 17.09 15.32
CA GLN A 65 15.89 17.97 16.46
C GLN A 65 17.37 18.05 16.82
N GLN A 66 18.07 16.92 16.77
CA GLN A 66 19.50 16.84 17.09
C GLN A 66 20.20 15.69 16.37
N LEU A 67 21.33 15.99 15.72
CA LEU A 67 22.18 15.01 15.03
C LEU A 67 23.06 14.22 16.01
N LYS A 68 22.41 13.58 17.00
CA LYS A 68 23.05 12.81 18.06
C LYS A 68 22.31 11.51 18.31
N SER A 69 23.04 10.48 18.74
CA SER A 69 22.46 9.21 19.19
C SER A 69 21.56 9.44 20.42
N PRO A 70 20.32 8.91 20.43
CA PRO A 70 19.46 8.91 21.61
C PRO A 70 20.02 8.15 22.81
N VAL A 71 20.95 7.22 22.57
CA VAL A 71 21.48 6.31 23.59
C VAL A 71 22.84 6.80 24.10
N THR A 72 23.75 7.16 23.19
CA THR A 72 25.13 7.53 23.55
C THR A 72 25.36 9.04 23.64
N ASN A 73 24.41 9.85 23.15
CA ASN A 73 24.52 11.31 23.03
C ASN A 73 25.74 11.81 22.20
N LEU A 74 26.38 10.90 21.45
CA LEU A 74 27.45 11.23 20.51
C LEU A 74 26.87 11.70 19.17
N ALA A 75 27.64 12.48 18.42
CA ALA A 75 27.25 12.93 17.09
C ALA A 75 27.00 11.73 16.16
N MET A 76 25.92 11.78 15.40
CA MET A 76 25.46 10.69 14.54
C MET A 76 24.86 11.24 13.24
N GLY A 77 25.10 10.56 12.12
CA GLY A 77 24.47 10.89 10.85
C GLY A 77 22.99 10.48 10.79
N THR A 78 22.39 10.67 9.62
CA THR A 78 20.97 10.37 9.37
C THR A 78 20.74 9.08 8.60
N LYS A 79 21.80 8.30 8.35
CA LYS A 79 21.68 7.06 7.59
C LYS A 79 20.99 6.00 8.43
N LEU A 80 19.84 5.53 7.95
CA LEU A 80 19.08 4.44 8.55
C LEU A 80 19.11 3.23 7.62
N GLN A 81 19.36 2.05 8.18
CA GLN A 81 19.32 0.78 7.45
C GLN A 81 18.16 -0.09 7.98
N PRO A 82 17.45 -0.85 7.13
CA PRO A 82 16.42 -1.77 7.63
C PRO A 82 17.02 -2.81 8.59
N ALA A 83 16.47 -2.93 9.80
CA ALA A 83 16.93 -3.90 10.79
C ALA A 83 16.28 -5.27 10.55
N LEU A 84 16.63 -5.93 9.44
CA LEU A 84 15.96 -7.14 8.97
C LEU A 84 15.98 -8.29 9.97
N ARG A 85 17.07 -8.44 10.73
CA ARG A 85 17.17 -9.46 11.79
C ARG A 85 16.09 -9.25 12.86
N VAL A 86 15.98 -8.02 13.38
CA VAL A 86 14.96 -7.67 14.37
C VAL A 86 13.56 -7.78 13.79
N LYS A 87 13.36 -7.30 12.55
CA LYS A 87 12.08 -7.46 11.82
C LYS A 87 11.63 -8.92 11.77
N ASN A 88 12.53 -9.82 11.38
CA ASN A 88 12.24 -11.25 11.23
C ASN A 88 12.00 -11.93 12.58
N MET A 89 12.75 -11.54 13.62
CA MET A 89 12.50 -12.03 14.99
C MET A 89 11.11 -11.60 15.48
N ILE A 90 10.76 -10.32 15.35
CA ILE A 90 9.44 -9.82 15.79
C ILE A 90 8.32 -10.52 15.00
N ARG A 91 8.46 -10.63 13.68
CA ARG A 91 7.52 -11.40 12.85
C ARG A 91 7.32 -12.81 13.38
N ALA A 92 8.41 -13.57 13.61
CA ALA A 92 8.31 -14.96 14.09
C ALA A 92 7.56 -15.06 15.42
N MET A 93 7.83 -14.12 16.34
CA MET A 93 7.20 -14.10 17.67
C MET A 93 5.72 -13.69 17.61
N VAL A 94 5.34 -12.78 16.70
CA VAL A 94 3.93 -12.42 16.46
C VAL A 94 3.18 -13.61 15.85
N THR A 95 3.77 -14.27 14.86
CA THR A 95 3.17 -15.44 14.20
C THR A 95 3.01 -16.63 15.15
N SER A 96 3.96 -16.85 16.06
CA SER A 96 3.88 -17.94 17.05
C SER A 96 2.94 -17.64 18.22
N GLY A 97 2.40 -16.42 18.31
CA GLY A 97 1.61 -15.97 19.47
C GLY A 97 2.43 -15.79 20.75
N ALA A 98 3.76 -15.68 20.65
CA ALA A 98 4.64 -15.48 21.79
C ALA A 98 4.58 -14.04 22.34
N LEU A 99 4.11 -13.09 21.52
CA LEU A 99 3.92 -11.70 21.90
C LEU A 99 2.44 -11.39 22.15
N THR A 100 2.18 -10.63 23.22
CA THR A 100 0.87 -10.08 23.57
C THR A 100 0.99 -8.59 23.88
N GLY A 101 0.02 -7.77 23.47
CA GLY A 101 -0.02 -6.32 23.78
C GLY A 101 -0.32 -5.43 22.57
N ASP A 102 -0.39 -4.13 22.80
CA ASP A 102 -0.96 -3.13 21.87
C ASP A 102 -0.26 -3.05 20.50
N LYS A 103 1.06 -3.33 20.45
CA LYS A 103 1.85 -3.29 19.21
C LYS A 103 1.75 -4.58 18.39
N VAL A 104 1.22 -5.66 18.96
CA VAL A 104 1.02 -6.94 18.24
C VAL A 104 -0.03 -6.75 17.14
N ASP A 105 -1.08 -5.99 17.39
CA ASP A 105 -2.12 -5.76 16.39
C ASP A 105 -1.63 -4.91 15.21
N ALA A 106 -0.76 -3.92 15.48
CA ALA A 106 -0.06 -3.18 14.42
C ALA A 106 0.83 -4.10 13.57
N TRP A 107 1.49 -5.08 14.20
CA TRP A 107 2.28 -6.09 13.49
C TRP A 107 1.41 -7.07 12.71
N LYS A 108 0.28 -7.53 13.26
CA LYS A 108 -0.66 -8.39 12.52
C LYS A 108 -1.19 -7.68 11.28
N LEU A 109 -1.61 -6.42 11.41
CA LEU A 109 -2.04 -5.61 10.27
C LEU A 109 -0.92 -5.49 9.22
N LYS A 110 0.31 -5.19 9.65
CA LYS A 110 1.46 -5.13 8.73
C LYS A 110 1.70 -6.46 8.00
N LEU A 111 1.56 -7.59 8.69
CA LEU A 111 1.73 -8.91 8.08
C LEU A 111 0.62 -9.23 7.08
N GLU A 112 -0.63 -8.87 7.40
CA GLU A 112 -1.77 -8.99 6.50
C GLU A 112 -1.57 -8.14 5.23
N GLU A 113 -1.13 -6.89 5.37
CA GLU A 113 -0.81 -6.02 4.22
C GLU A 113 0.34 -6.59 3.36
N GLU A 114 1.40 -7.11 3.98
CA GLU A 114 2.51 -7.76 3.27
C GLU A 114 2.04 -9.02 2.51
N GLU A 115 1.15 -9.81 3.10
CA GLU A 115 0.56 -10.99 2.45
C GLU A 115 -0.36 -10.61 1.30
N GLU A 116 -1.21 -9.59 1.46
CA GLU A 116 -2.05 -9.05 0.39
C GLU A 116 -1.20 -8.56 -0.80
N VAL A 117 -0.09 -7.87 -0.52
CA VAL A 117 0.86 -7.44 -1.56
C VAL A 117 1.48 -8.64 -2.26
N ALA A 118 1.91 -9.66 -1.51
CA ALA A 118 2.50 -10.88 -2.09
C ALA A 118 1.50 -11.66 -2.96
N GLU A 119 0.24 -11.78 -2.54
CA GLU A 119 -0.83 -12.37 -3.35
C GLU A 119 -1.08 -11.58 -4.62
N MET A 120 -1.11 -10.24 -4.54
CA MET A 120 -1.33 -9.39 -5.72
C MET A 120 -0.18 -9.50 -6.72
N LEU A 121 1.07 -9.58 -6.22
CA LEU A 121 2.25 -9.82 -7.05
C LEU A 121 2.17 -11.18 -7.75
N ARG A 122 1.79 -12.26 -7.04
CA ARG A 122 1.60 -13.58 -7.66
C ARG A 122 0.56 -13.56 -8.77
N LYS A 123 -0.56 -12.87 -8.59
CA LYS A 123 -1.58 -12.70 -9.64
C LYS A 123 -1.05 -11.92 -10.83
N ALA A 124 -0.32 -10.83 -10.58
CA ALA A 124 0.30 -10.04 -11.64
C ALA A 124 1.33 -10.86 -12.43
N GLU A 125 2.17 -11.65 -11.76
CA GLU A 125 3.12 -12.56 -12.41
C GLU A 125 2.43 -13.66 -13.23
N ALA A 126 1.23 -14.08 -12.82
CA ALA A 126 0.38 -14.99 -13.59
C ALA A 126 -0.34 -14.32 -14.78
N GLY A 127 -0.09 -13.03 -15.05
CA GLY A 127 -0.65 -12.30 -16.18
C GLY A 127 -1.99 -11.61 -15.92
N ASP A 128 -2.43 -11.52 -14.66
CA ASP A 128 -3.66 -10.78 -14.32
C ASP A 128 -3.44 -9.26 -14.45
N GLY A 129 -3.91 -8.69 -15.56
CA GLY A 129 -3.84 -7.24 -15.81
C GLY A 129 -4.58 -6.40 -14.78
N GLY A 130 -5.65 -6.91 -14.17
CA GLY A 130 -6.38 -6.23 -13.09
C GLY A 130 -5.57 -6.17 -11.79
N ALA A 131 -4.80 -7.22 -11.49
CA ALA A 131 -3.84 -7.22 -10.39
C ALA A 131 -2.69 -6.24 -10.62
N MET A 132 -2.13 -6.19 -11.83
CA MET A 132 -1.11 -5.20 -12.22
C MET A 132 -1.63 -3.77 -12.04
N ARG A 133 -2.85 -3.47 -12.51
CA ARG A 133 -3.49 -2.16 -12.29
C ARG A 133 -3.63 -1.84 -10.80
N ARG A 134 -4.03 -2.82 -9.98
CA ARG A 134 -4.18 -2.62 -8.53
C ARG A 134 -2.84 -2.32 -7.86
N LEU A 135 -1.77 -3.02 -8.21
CA LEU A 135 -0.41 -2.72 -7.75
C LEU A 135 0.02 -1.30 -8.13
N GLY A 136 -0.25 -0.87 -9.37
CA GLY A 136 0.01 0.50 -9.80
C GLY A 136 -0.72 1.52 -8.94
N LYS A 137 -1.98 1.24 -8.58
CA LYS A 137 -2.76 2.09 -7.65
C LYS A 137 -2.13 2.14 -6.25
N TRP A 138 -1.71 1.01 -5.69
CA TRP A 138 -1.09 0.98 -4.37
C TRP A 138 0.21 1.77 -4.32
N TYR A 139 1.06 1.68 -5.35
CA TYR A 139 2.25 2.54 -5.47
C TYR A 139 1.91 4.02 -5.67
N LYS A 140 0.87 4.34 -6.44
CA LYS A 140 0.43 5.73 -6.66
C LYS A 140 0.03 6.44 -5.36
N TYR A 141 -0.67 5.73 -4.47
CA TYR A 141 -1.21 6.31 -3.23
C TYR A 141 -0.40 5.96 -1.97
N GLY A 142 0.53 5.01 -2.04
CA GLY A 142 1.26 4.50 -0.88
C GLY A 142 0.36 3.67 0.06
N GLU A 143 -0.43 2.76 -0.51
CA GLU A 143 -1.35 1.89 0.24
C GLU A 143 -0.71 0.53 0.58
N LYS A 144 -1.29 -0.20 1.54
CA LYS A 144 -0.88 -1.57 1.92
C LYS A 144 0.60 -1.68 2.30
N GLY A 145 1.08 -0.73 3.09
CA GLY A 145 2.47 -0.67 3.54
C GLY A 145 3.51 -0.34 2.46
N LEU A 146 3.10 -0.01 1.23
CA LEU A 146 4.00 0.41 0.16
C LEU A 146 4.29 1.92 0.24
N ALA A 147 5.54 2.30 0.00
CA ALA A 147 5.88 3.71 -0.18
C ALA A 147 5.30 4.24 -1.49
N LYS A 148 4.83 5.48 -1.47
CA LYS A 148 4.36 6.17 -2.68
C LYS A 148 5.49 6.28 -3.71
N ASP A 149 5.26 5.76 -4.90
CA ASP A 149 6.23 5.73 -6.00
C ASP A 149 5.49 5.84 -7.35
N LEU A 150 5.52 7.03 -7.95
CA LEU A 150 4.80 7.28 -9.20
C LEU A 150 5.45 6.60 -10.41
N ALA A 151 6.77 6.37 -10.37
CA ALA A 151 7.47 5.68 -11.45
C ALA A 151 7.10 4.19 -11.47
N LYS A 152 7.10 3.53 -10.30
CA LYS A 152 6.58 2.15 -10.19
C LYS A 152 5.11 2.06 -10.54
N ALA A 153 4.30 3.06 -10.15
CA ALA A 153 2.89 3.09 -10.55
C ALA A 153 2.74 3.07 -12.08
N PHE A 154 3.53 3.89 -12.79
CA PHE A 154 3.57 3.91 -14.25
C PHE A 154 3.96 2.54 -14.83
N GLU A 155 5.05 1.94 -14.37
CA GLU A 155 5.51 0.61 -14.83
C GLU A 155 4.43 -0.46 -14.68
N TRP A 156 3.70 -0.47 -13.57
CA TRP A 156 2.61 -1.42 -13.35
C TRP A 156 1.39 -1.16 -14.24
N TYR A 157 1.08 0.10 -14.54
CA TYR A 157 0.02 0.43 -15.50
C TYR A 157 0.41 0.08 -16.93
N GLU A 158 1.68 0.20 -17.30
CA GLU A 158 2.20 -0.25 -18.59
C GLU A 158 2.04 -1.76 -18.75
N LYS A 159 2.50 -2.55 -17.77
CA LYS A 159 2.29 -4.01 -17.75
C LYS A 159 0.81 -4.39 -17.82
N SER A 160 -0.05 -3.67 -17.11
CA SER A 160 -1.49 -3.88 -17.11
C SER A 160 -2.12 -3.63 -18.49
N HIS A 161 -1.67 -2.59 -19.19
CA HIS A 161 -2.06 -2.31 -20.57
C HIS A 161 -1.60 -3.42 -21.53
N GLU A 162 -0.35 -3.87 -21.41
CA GLU A 162 0.20 -4.98 -22.21
C GLU A 162 -0.55 -6.30 -21.98
N ALA A 163 -1.02 -6.53 -20.75
CA ALA A 163 -1.88 -7.66 -20.40
C ALA A 163 -3.34 -7.52 -20.90
N GLY A 164 -3.68 -6.42 -21.59
CA GLY A 164 -4.99 -6.19 -22.18
C GLY A 164 -6.05 -5.61 -21.24
N ASP A 165 -5.69 -5.17 -20.03
CA ASP A 165 -6.64 -4.55 -19.10
C ASP A 165 -7.02 -3.14 -19.60
N ALA A 166 -8.30 -2.96 -19.95
CA ALA A 166 -8.80 -1.68 -20.45
C ALA A 166 -8.75 -0.58 -19.38
N SER A 167 -8.97 -0.93 -18.11
CA SER A 167 -8.83 0.01 -16.99
C SER A 167 -7.36 0.39 -16.77
N GLY A 168 -6.43 -0.56 -16.92
CA GLY A 168 -4.99 -0.33 -16.88
C GLY A 168 -4.54 0.61 -18.00
N THR A 169 -5.08 0.40 -19.20
CA THR A 169 -4.90 1.29 -20.36
C THR A 169 -5.38 2.71 -20.05
N CYS A 170 -6.54 2.87 -19.39
CA CYS A 170 -7.01 4.17 -18.93
C CYS A 170 -6.05 4.82 -17.91
N CYS A 171 -5.54 4.05 -16.95
CA CYS A 171 -4.56 4.54 -15.98
C CYS A 171 -3.25 4.98 -16.66
N LEU A 172 -2.74 4.22 -17.63
CA LEU A 172 -1.57 4.58 -18.41
C LEU A 172 -1.79 5.85 -19.24
N GLY A 173 -2.95 5.98 -19.88
CA GLY A 173 -3.35 7.19 -20.58
C GLY A 173 -3.39 8.41 -19.65
N THR A 174 -3.90 8.23 -18.43
CA THR A 174 -3.90 9.27 -17.39
C THR A 174 -2.48 9.64 -16.98
N CYS A 175 -1.54 8.69 -16.88
CA CYS A 175 -0.16 9.00 -16.57
C CYS A 175 0.48 9.94 -17.59
N TYR A 176 0.28 9.69 -18.89
CA TYR A 176 0.74 10.61 -19.94
C TYR A 176 -0.01 11.94 -19.98
N LEU A 177 -1.25 11.98 -19.47
CA LEU A 177 -2.06 13.20 -19.44
C LEU A 177 -1.57 14.22 -18.40
N VAL A 178 -1.14 13.74 -17.23
CA VAL A 178 -0.76 14.59 -16.07
C VAL A 178 0.70 14.45 -15.65
N GLY A 179 1.51 13.74 -16.43
CA GLY A 179 2.94 13.58 -16.18
C GLY A 179 3.27 12.68 -14.98
N MET A 180 2.43 11.67 -14.71
CA MET A 180 2.58 10.81 -13.52
C MET A 180 3.58 9.68 -13.78
N GLY A 181 4.81 9.87 -13.29
CA GLY A 181 5.90 8.89 -13.45
C GLY A 181 6.53 8.87 -14.85
N VAL A 182 6.03 9.73 -15.77
CA VAL A 182 6.46 9.85 -17.16
C VAL A 182 6.26 11.29 -17.62
N PRO A 183 7.03 11.84 -18.57
CA PRO A 183 6.73 13.15 -19.15
C PRO A 183 5.35 13.20 -19.80
N GLU A 184 4.68 14.35 -19.69
CA GLU A 184 3.38 14.58 -20.33
C GLU A 184 3.46 14.38 -21.84
N CYS A 185 2.49 13.67 -22.39
CA CYS A 185 2.37 13.43 -23.82
C CYS A 185 0.90 13.29 -24.22
N GLN A 186 0.29 14.42 -24.61
CA GLN A 186 -1.14 14.47 -24.96
C GLN A 186 -1.50 13.50 -26.09
N SER A 187 -0.68 13.37 -27.13
CA SER A 187 -0.95 12.44 -28.23
C SER A 187 -1.02 10.98 -27.77
N ARG A 188 -0.12 10.56 -26.88
CA ARG A 188 -0.14 9.22 -26.26
C ARG A 188 -1.34 9.05 -25.34
N ALA A 189 -1.60 10.04 -24.48
CA ALA A 189 -2.74 10.02 -23.56
C ALA A 189 -4.07 9.86 -24.33
N ASN A 190 -4.27 10.63 -25.41
CA ASN A 190 -5.48 10.61 -26.20
C ASN A 190 -5.70 9.26 -26.89
N THR A 191 -4.61 8.68 -27.41
CA THR A 191 -4.64 7.35 -28.05
C THR A 191 -5.07 6.28 -27.05
N LEU A 192 -4.40 6.22 -25.90
CA LEU A 192 -4.67 5.23 -24.85
C LEU A 192 -6.06 5.39 -24.22
N LEU A 193 -6.49 6.61 -23.93
CA LEU A 193 -7.83 6.87 -23.40
C LEU A 193 -8.93 6.49 -24.41
N SER A 194 -8.73 6.79 -25.69
CA SER A 194 -9.68 6.42 -26.74
C SER A 194 -9.77 4.90 -26.91
N GLU A 195 -8.63 4.21 -26.84
CA GLU A 195 -8.56 2.74 -26.86
C GLU A 195 -9.30 2.14 -25.65
N ALA A 196 -9.03 2.63 -24.43
CA ALA A 196 -9.70 2.18 -23.22
C ALA A 196 -11.23 2.39 -23.28
N ALA A 197 -11.67 3.55 -23.78
CA ALA A 197 -13.09 3.86 -23.98
C ALA A 197 -13.72 2.92 -25.02
N GLY A 198 -13.02 2.64 -26.13
CA GLY A 198 -13.45 1.67 -27.14
C GLY A 198 -13.57 0.24 -26.62
N ARG A 199 -12.74 -0.13 -25.64
CA ARG A 199 -12.82 -1.40 -24.90
C ARG A 199 -13.85 -1.40 -23.76
N GLY A 200 -14.59 -0.31 -23.59
CA GLY A 200 -15.70 -0.23 -22.64
C GLY A 200 -15.32 0.16 -21.21
N SER A 201 -14.17 0.82 -20.99
CA SER A 201 -13.83 1.45 -19.71
C SER A 201 -14.74 2.67 -19.46
N LYS A 202 -15.50 2.65 -18.36
CA LYS A 202 -16.33 3.79 -17.94
C LYS A 202 -15.47 4.97 -17.52
N LEU A 203 -14.37 4.71 -16.85
CA LEU A 203 -13.42 5.74 -16.44
C LEU A 203 -12.83 6.49 -17.64
N ALA A 204 -12.45 5.79 -18.70
CA ALA A 204 -11.95 6.41 -19.92
C ALA A 204 -13.02 7.27 -20.61
N CYS A 205 -14.26 6.76 -20.70
CA CYS A 205 -15.40 7.50 -21.23
C CYS A 205 -15.67 8.79 -20.44
N CYS A 206 -15.72 8.75 -19.10
CA CYS A 206 -15.89 9.97 -18.31
C CYS A 206 -14.73 10.95 -18.47
N THR A 207 -13.49 10.44 -18.49
CA THR A 207 -12.29 11.29 -18.63
C THR A 207 -12.30 12.04 -19.96
N LEU A 208 -12.59 11.35 -21.06
CA LEU A 208 -12.71 11.98 -22.38
C LEU A 208 -13.93 12.88 -22.49
N GLY A 209 -15.07 12.50 -21.91
CA GLY A 209 -16.28 13.32 -21.85
C GLY A 209 -15.98 14.68 -21.23
N ARG A 210 -15.32 14.68 -20.07
CA ARG A 210 -14.88 15.91 -19.38
C ARG A 210 -13.86 16.69 -20.19
N ALA A 211 -12.86 15.99 -20.76
CA ALA A 211 -11.81 16.63 -21.55
C ALA A 211 -12.39 17.44 -22.73
N TYR A 212 -13.33 16.86 -23.49
CA TYR A 212 -14.00 17.54 -24.60
C TYR A 212 -15.05 18.57 -24.13
N GLY A 213 -15.73 18.35 -23.00
CA GLY A 213 -16.76 19.27 -22.51
C GLY A 213 -16.18 20.60 -22.03
N ASP A 214 -15.05 20.53 -21.34
CA ASP A 214 -14.40 21.67 -20.71
C ASP A 214 -13.21 22.21 -21.54
N GLY A 215 -12.76 21.46 -22.57
CA GLY A 215 -11.57 21.79 -23.36
C GLY A 215 -10.27 21.66 -22.56
N LEU A 216 -10.14 20.59 -21.79
CA LEU A 216 -9.00 20.34 -20.89
C LEU A 216 -7.90 19.53 -21.55
N TRP A 217 -6.68 19.59 -21.00
CA TRP A 217 -5.55 18.73 -21.36
C TRP A 217 -5.21 18.69 -22.87
N GLY A 218 -5.46 19.80 -23.57
CA GLY A 218 -5.18 19.94 -25.00
C GLY A 218 -6.29 19.44 -25.93
N PHE A 219 -7.43 18.99 -25.37
CA PHE A 219 -8.62 18.70 -26.17
C PHE A 219 -9.37 19.98 -26.51
N PRO A 220 -9.81 20.17 -27.76
CA PRO A 220 -10.70 21.28 -28.09
C PRO A 220 -12.05 21.07 -27.40
N LYS A 221 -12.68 22.17 -26.98
CA LYS A 221 -14.05 22.11 -26.49
C LYS A 221 -14.98 21.65 -27.63
N ASP A 222 -15.59 20.48 -27.46
CA ASP A 222 -16.49 19.85 -28.42
C ASP A 222 -17.61 19.10 -27.68
N GLU A 223 -18.79 19.73 -27.62
CA GLU A 223 -19.96 19.16 -26.95
C GLU A 223 -20.48 17.88 -27.60
N LYS A 224 -20.28 17.70 -28.92
CA LYS A 224 -20.74 16.48 -29.61
C LYS A 224 -19.89 15.29 -29.18
N MET A 225 -18.57 15.48 -29.13
CA MET A 225 -17.64 14.46 -28.65
C MET A 225 -17.83 14.20 -27.15
N ALA A 226 -17.99 15.25 -26.34
CA ALA A 226 -18.27 15.13 -24.91
C ALA A 226 -19.53 14.28 -24.66
N ARG A 227 -20.64 14.61 -25.33
CA ARG A 227 -21.90 13.85 -25.26
C ARG A 227 -21.70 12.40 -25.66
N ARG A 228 -20.95 12.13 -26.73
CA ARG A 228 -20.69 10.77 -27.21
C ARG A 228 -20.04 9.94 -26.10
N TYR A 229 -18.96 10.43 -25.50
CA TYR A 229 -18.25 9.69 -24.45
C TYR A 229 -19.07 9.57 -23.17
N TYR A 230 -19.76 10.64 -22.71
CA TYR A 230 -20.63 10.54 -21.55
C TYR A 230 -21.79 9.56 -21.76
N SER A 231 -22.37 9.50 -22.97
CA SER A 231 -23.40 8.51 -23.30
C SER A 231 -22.87 7.08 -23.27
N MET A 232 -21.60 6.87 -23.66
CA MET A 232 -20.95 5.56 -23.56
C MET A 232 -20.76 5.09 -22.12
N VAL A 233 -20.79 5.96 -21.10
CA VAL A 233 -20.66 5.55 -19.68
C VAL A 233 -21.81 4.64 -19.25
N ALA A 234 -23.02 4.91 -19.75
CA ALA A 234 -24.21 4.13 -19.43
C ALA A 234 -24.18 2.73 -20.06
N SER A 235 -23.66 2.62 -21.29
CA SER A 235 -23.59 1.36 -22.06
C SER A 235 -22.27 0.60 -21.93
N ALA A 236 -21.24 1.20 -21.34
CA ALA A 236 -19.93 0.58 -21.14
C ALA A 236 -20.00 -0.65 -20.24
N ALA A 237 -19.28 -1.70 -20.63
CA ALA A 237 -19.31 -3.01 -19.99
C ALA A 237 -18.47 -3.08 -18.70
N ILE A 238 -17.40 -2.29 -18.59
CA ILE A 238 -16.45 -2.37 -17.47
C ILE A 238 -16.86 -1.39 -16.37
N HIS A 239 -17.00 -1.90 -15.14
CA HIS A 239 -17.41 -1.11 -13.98
C HIS A 239 -16.19 -0.63 -13.16
N ASP A 240 -15.36 0.22 -13.76
CA ASP A 240 -14.15 0.77 -13.16
C ASP A 240 -14.30 2.22 -12.63
N LEU A 241 -15.53 2.74 -12.67
CA LEU A 241 -15.89 4.10 -12.31
C LEU A 241 -16.62 4.17 -10.95
N THR A 242 -16.36 5.22 -10.17
CA THR A 242 -17.06 5.52 -8.92
C THR A 242 -18.49 6.04 -9.16
N GLY A 243 -19.32 6.06 -8.11
CA GLY A 243 -20.70 6.59 -8.19
C GLY A 243 -20.76 8.06 -8.62
N ASP A 244 -19.94 8.90 -7.99
CA ASP A 244 -19.90 10.34 -8.22
C ASP A 244 -19.59 10.70 -9.68
N ALA A 245 -18.64 10.01 -10.31
CA ALA A 245 -18.26 10.27 -11.70
C ALA A 245 -19.32 9.77 -12.71
N LYS A 246 -20.19 8.84 -12.33
CA LYS A 246 -21.38 8.50 -13.14
C LYS A 246 -22.45 9.56 -13.01
N GLU A 247 -22.63 10.11 -11.82
CA GLU A 247 -23.56 11.21 -11.58
C GLU A 247 -23.10 12.47 -12.32
N GLU A 248 -21.80 12.76 -12.36
CA GLU A 248 -21.21 13.81 -13.18
C GLU A 248 -21.60 13.65 -14.65
N ALA A 249 -21.37 12.46 -15.23
CA ALA A 249 -21.74 12.17 -16.62
C ALA A 249 -23.25 12.35 -16.87
N ALA A 250 -24.09 11.85 -15.96
CA ALA A 250 -25.54 11.96 -16.07
C ALA A 250 -26.02 13.42 -15.93
N THR A 251 -25.39 14.20 -15.05
CA THR A 251 -25.70 15.62 -14.83
C THR A 251 -25.33 16.43 -16.06
N TRP A 252 -24.13 16.22 -16.59
CA TRP A 252 -23.66 16.89 -17.80
C TRP A 252 -24.62 16.65 -18.98
N LEU A 253 -25.09 15.41 -19.17
CA LEU A 253 -26.06 15.06 -20.22
C LEU A 253 -27.44 15.71 -20.04
N ARG A 254 -27.86 15.99 -18.80
CA ARG A 254 -29.13 16.71 -18.52
C ARG A 254 -29.01 18.20 -18.81
N GLU A 255 -27.87 18.80 -18.47
CA GLU A 255 -27.61 20.23 -18.65
C GLU A 255 -27.37 20.61 -20.12
N HIS A 256 -26.85 19.66 -20.90
CA HIS A 256 -26.62 19.84 -22.33
C HIS A 256 -27.55 18.89 -23.09
N PRO A 257 -28.84 19.19 -23.32
CA PRO A 257 -29.70 18.35 -24.15
C PRO A 257 -29.25 18.37 -25.62
N ALA A 258 -29.54 17.30 -26.38
CA ALA A 258 -29.27 17.30 -27.82
C ALA A 258 -30.21 18.32 -28.50
N ALA A 259 -29.63 19.20 -29.33
CA ALA A 259 -30.38 20.12 -30.19
C ALA A 259 -31.06 19.38 -31.34
#